data_AF-A0A7S1ZJZ6-F1
#
_entry.id   AF-A0A7S1ZJZ6-F1
#
_cell.length_a   1.000
_cell.length_b   1.000
_cell.length_c   1.000
_cell.angle_alpha   90.00
_cell.angle_beta   90.00
_cell.angle_gamma   90.00
#
_symmetry.space_group_name_H-M   'P 1'
#
loop_
_entity.id
_entity.type
_entity.pdbx_description
1 polymer ?
#
loop_
_entity_poly.entity_id
_entity_poly.type
_entity_poly.pdbx_seq_one_letter_code
_entity_poly.pdbx_strand_id
1 'polypeptide(L)'
;GHVTDNHVVGGVISFFMNRDSTCNGNKVVDSNTAGIFISVPAENNTIEGNTIVRSKSSGIVVRRQIDHRNEDGHIVTPETYRAPGVIMKNNRVYDTRFMGIEIDQVVGAVVEGNTVT
;
A
#
# COMPACT_ATOMS: atom_id res chain seq x y z
N GLY A 1 -6.93 3.42 11.24
CA GLY A 1 -6.69 4.87 10.99
C GLY A 1 -7.27 5.27 9.65
N HIS A 2 -7.73 6.51 9.47
CA HIS A 2 -8.43 6.93 8.26
C HIS A 2 -7.70 8.07 7.55
N VAL A 3 -7.42 7.90 6.27
CA VAL A 3 -6.84 8.92 5.39
C VAL A 3 -7.78 9.08 4.21
N THR A 4 -8.53 10.19 4.17
CA THR A 4 -9.62 10.38 3.20
C THR A 4 -9.54 11.72 2.50
N ASP A 5 -9.79 11.71 1.19
CA ASP A 5 -9.96 12.91 0.36
C ASP A 5 -8.77 13.90 0.38
N ASN A 6 -7.55 13.37 0.51
CA ASN A 6 -6.32 14.17 0.48
C ASN A 6 -5.73 14.27 -0.93
N HIS A 7 -4.98 15.34 -1.17
CA HIS A 7 -4.14 15.51 -2.35
C HIS A 7 -2.66 15.51 -1.94
N VAL A 8 -1.96 14.43 -2.27
CA VAL A 8 -0.55 14.21 -1.93
C VAL A 8 0.28 14.35 -3.21
N VAL A 9 1.28 15.24 -3.19
CA VAL A 9 2.16 15.50 -4.34
C VAL A 9 3.60 15.26 -3.95
N GLY A 10 4.33 14.45 -4.72
CA GLY A 10 5.74 14.12 -4.47
C GLY A 10 5.99 13.14 -3.31
N GLY A 11 4.99 12.92 -2.47
CA GLY A 11 5.03 12.04 -1.29
C GLY A 11 4.28 10.71 -1.48
N VAL A 12 4.15 9.97 -0.38
CA VAL A 12 3.51 8.65 -0.28
C VAL A 12 2.50 8.66 0.86
N ILE A 13 1.35 7.99 0.69
CA ILE A 13 0.50 7.62 1.83
C ILE A 13 0.98 6.27 2.34
N SER A 14 1.43 6.20 3.59
CA SER A 14 1.95 4.96 4.16
C SER A 14 1.19 4.54 5.41
N PHE A 15 0.81 3.26 5.44
CA PHE A 15 0.32 2.57 6.62
C PHE A 15 1.41 1.64 7.12
N PHE A 16 2.01 2.00 8.25
CA PHE A 16 3.14 1.28 8.82
C PHE A 16 2.67 0.26 9.85
N MET A 17 2.60 -1.01 9.46
CA MET A 17 2.11 -2.12 10.28
C MET A 17 0.75 -1.82 10.95
N ASN A 18 -0.16 -1.17 10.22
CA ASN A 18 -1.45 -0.75 10.77
C ASN A 18 -2.50 -1.86 10.66
N ARG A 19 -3.51 -1.74 11.53
CA ARG A 19 -4.72 -2.55 11.50
C ARG A 19 -5.94 -1.66 11.36
N ASP A 20 -7.02 -2.21 10.81
CA ASP A 20 -8.35 -1.57 10.73
C ASP A 20 -8.24 -0.13 10.19
N SER A 21 -7.56 0.01 9.06
CA SER A 21 -7.31 1.32 8.43
C SER A 21 -7.93 1.43 7.06
N THR A 22 -8.27 2.66 6.69
CA THR A 22 -8.91 2.97 5.42
C THR A 22 -8.18 4.11 4.75
N CYS A 23 -7.82 3.91 3.49
CA CYS A 23 -7.32 4.94 2.58
C CYS A 23 -8.34 5.12 1.47
N ASN A 24 -9.14 6.18 1.53
CA ASN A 24 -10.26 6.35 0.62
C ASN A 24 -10.24 7.68 -0.14
N GLY A 25 -10.48 7.66 -1.45
CA GLY A 25 -10.71 8.88 -2.23
C GLY A 25 -9.51 9.82 -2.35
N ASN A 26 -8.29 9.39 -1.99
CA ASN A 26 -7.11 10.24 -2.07
C ASN A 26 -6.57 10.33 -3.50
N LYS A 27 -5.93 11.46 -3.81
CA LYS A 27 -5.17 11.66 -5.04
C LYS A 27 -3.68 11.74 -4.72
N VAL A 28 -2.89 10.80 -5.22
CA VAL A 28 -1.43 10.77 -5.08
C VAL A 28 -0.78 10.98 -6.44
N VAL A 29 0.10 11.99 -6.55
CA VAL A 29 0.69 12.40 -7.82
C VAL A 29 2.19 12.54 -7.69
N ASP A 30 2.92 12.04 -8.68
CA ASP A 30 4.38 12.19 -8.82
C ASP A 30 5.15 11.65 -7.60
N SER A 31 4.67 10.55 -6.99
CA SER A 31 5.37 9.95 -5.85
C SER A 31 6.78 9.52 -6.22
N ASN A 32 7.75 9.87 -5.38
CA ASN A 32 9.13 9.45 -5.56
C ASN A 32 9.36 7.96 -5.28
N THR A 33 8.40 7.27 -4.65
CA THR A 33 8.43 5.83 -4.37
C THR A 33 7.10 5.20 -4.81
N ALA A 34 6.38 4.56 -3.89
CA ALA A 34 5.03 4.05 -4.13
C ALA A 34 3.99 5.16 -3.96
N GLY A 35 2.83 5.05 -4.61
CA GLY A 35 1.72 5.98 -4.35
C GLY A 35 1.12 5.74 -2.96
N ILE A 36 0.73 4.49 -2.70
CA ILE A 36 0.23 4.02 -1.40
C ILE A 36 1.04 2.80 -0.97
N PHE A 37 1.50 2.80 0.28
CA PHE A 37 2.33 1.72 0.84
C PHE A 37 1.77 1.17 2.14
N ILE A 38 1.51 -0.14 2.19
CA ILE A 38 1.21 -0.89 3.43
C ILE A 38 2.42 -1.77 3.76
N SER A 39 2.99 -1.61 4.95
CA SER A 39 3.99 -2.55 5.46
C SER A 39 3.32 -3.62 6.35
N VAL A 40 3.64 -4.90 6.12
CA VAL A 40 3.15 -6.01 6.97
C VAL A 40 4.12 -6.26 8.13
N PRO A 41 3.65 -6.70 9.32
CA PRO A 41 2.32 -7.21 9.65
C PRO A 41 1.23 -6.14 9.63
N ALA A 42 0.13 -6.43 8.95
CA ALA A 42 -1.00 -5.52 8.78
C ALA A 42 -2.27 -6.34 8.62
N GLU A 43 -3.40 -5.84 9.13
CA GLU A 43 -4.67 -6.59 9.15
C GLU A 43 -5.83 -5.67 8.82
N ASN A 44 -6.79 -6.14 8.01
CA ASN A 44 -8.05 -5.44 7.76
C ASN A 44 -7.86 -4.00 7.26
N ASN A 45 -7.02 -3.82 6.23
CA ASN A 45 -6.78 -2.52 5.64
C ASN A 45 -7.45 -2.40 4.28
N THR A 46 -8.18 -1.31 4.08
CA THR A 46 -8.93 -1.04 2.84
C THR A 46 -8.33 0.14 2.11
N ILE A 47 -7.91 -0.07 0.86
CA ILE A 47 -7.46 0.96 -0.08
C ILE A 47 -8.53 1.09 -1.16
N GLU A 48 -9.33 2.15 -1.12
CA GLU A 48 -10.52 2.28 -1.97
C GLU A 48 -10.62 3.62 -2.70
N GLY A 49 -11.01 3.60 -3.98
CA GLY A 49 -11.38 4.82 -4.70
C GLY A 49 -10.25 5.83 -4.89
N ASN A 50 -8.98 5.45 -4.66
CA ASN A 50 -7.86 6.37 -4.76
C ASN A 50 -7.44 6.55 -6.23
N THR A 51 -6.87 7.70 -6.52
CA THR A 51 -6.27 8.03 -7.82
C THR A 51 -4.77 8.19 -7.65
N ILE A 52 -3.96 7.36 -8.29
CA ILE A 52 -2.51 7.33 -8.17
C ILE A 52 -1.89 7.53 -9.55
N VAL A 53 -0.98 8.51 -9.65
CA VAL A 53 -0.47 9.01 -10.93
C VAL A 53 1.05 9.15 -10.88
N ARG A 54 1.75 8.59 -11.87
CA ARG A 54 3.19 8.82 -12.08
C ARG A 54 4.06 8.50 -10.87
N SER A 55 3.77 7.40 -10.16
CA SER A 55 4.67 6.89 -9.12
C SER A 55 5.95 6.35 -9.75
N LYS A 56 7.11 6.74 -9.20
CA LYS A 56 8.43 6.27 -9.65
C LYS A 56 8.71 4.80 -9.29
N SER A 57 7.95 4.21 -8.38
CA SER A 57 7.91 2.77 -8.08
C SER A 57 6.58 2.18 -8.59
N SER A 58 5.90 1.39 -7.76
CA SER A 58 4.58 0.84 -8.01
C SER A 58 3.47 1.79 -7.51
N GLY A 59 2.23 1.63 -7.98
CA GLY A 59 1.11 2.49 -7.55
C GLY A 59 0.68 2.21 -6.12
N ILE A 60 0.23 0.98 -5.87
CA ILE A 60 -0.12 0.46 -4.53
C ILE A 60 0.83 -0.69 -4.22
N VAL A 61 1.42 -0.70 -3.03
CA VAL A 61 2.36 -1.74 -2.60
C VAL A 61 1.95 -2.26 -1.22
N VAL A 62 1.92 -3.59 -1.07
CA VAL A 62 1.89 -4.27 0.22
C VAL A 62 3.11 -5.16 0.30
N ARG A 63 3.97 -4.99 1.31
CA ARG A 63 5.20 -5.78 1.43
C ARG A 63 5.65 -5.95 2.88
N ARG A 64 6.54 -6.92 3.13
CA ARG A 64 7.18 -7.13 4.44
C ARG A 64 7.88 -5.87 4.95
N GLN A 65 7.66 -5.54 6.21
CA GLN A 65 8.50 -4.54 6.86
C GLN A 65 9.89 -5.11 7.14
N ILE A 66 10.92 -4.60 6.46
CA ILE A 66 12.30 -5.09 6.62
C ILE A 66 13.20 -4.14 7.39
N ASP A 67 12.74 -2.90 7.64
CA ASP A 67 13.53 -1.91 8.38
C ASP A 67 13.31 -1.98 9.89
N HIS A 68 12.29 -2.73 10.34
CA HIS A 68 12.09 -2.98 11.77
C HIS A 68 13.00 -4.12 12.23
N ARG A 69 14.08 -3.77 12.93
CA ARG A 69 15.10 -4.70 13.42
C ARG A 69 15.18 -4.69 14.95
N ASN A 70 15.51 -5.84 15.54
CA ASN A 70 15.82 -5.93 16.97
C ASN A 70 17.24 -5.40 17.25
N GLU A 71 17.67 -5.42 18.51
CA GLU A 71 19.00 -4.96 18.94
C GLU A 71 20.16 -5.69 18.25
N ASP A 72 19.95 -6.97 17.89
CA ASP A 72 20.93 -7.78 17.15
C ASP A 72 20.93 -7.52 15.63
N GLY A 73 20.09 -6.59 15.15
CA GLY A 73 19.99 -6.24 13.73
C GLY A 73 19.15 -7.21 12.88
N HIS A 74 18.49 -8.20 13.48
CA HIS A 74 17.60 -9.12 12.79
C HIS A 74 16.23 -8.49 12.52
N ILE A 75 15.67 -8.76 11.35
CA ILE A 75 14.31 -8.32 10.98
C ILE A 75 13.31 -8.98 11.93
N VAL A 76 12.53 -8.16 12.65
CA VAL A 76 11.57 -8.64 13.67
C VAL A 76 10.38 -9.36 13.03
N THR A 77 10.06 -8.93 11.82
CA THR A 77 8.90 -9.35 11.05
C THR A 77 9.09 -10.76 10.47
N PRO A 78 8.25 -11.76 10.77
CA PRO A 78 8.44 -13.12 10.26
C PRO A 78 8.31 -13.21 8.73
N GLU A 79 9.13 -14.04 8.07
CA GLU A 79 9.02 -14.27 6.61
C GLU A 79 7.74 -15.05 6.23
N THR A 80 7.21 -15.79 7.20
CA THR A 80 6.02 -16.64 7.06
C THR A 80 4.72 -15.90 7.31
N TYR A 81 4.76 -14.68 7.85
CA TYR A 81 3.55 -13.89 8.08
C TYR A 81 2.85 -13.60 6.75
N ARG A 82 1.52 -13.68 6.74
CA ARG A 82 0.67 -13.30 5.62
C ARG A 82 -0.45 -12.42 6.15
N ALA A 83 -0.49 -11.17 5.71
CA ALA A 83 -1.50 -10.20 6.10
C ALA A 83 -2.89 -10.65 5.62
N PRO A 84 -3.88 -10.84 6.51
CA PRO A 84 -5.26 -11.06 6.13
C PRO A 84 -6.02 -9.74 5.92
N GLY A 85 -7.14 -9.81 5.20
CA GLY A 85 -8.11 -8.70 5.15
C GLY A 85 -7.61 -7.46 4.42
N VAL A 86 -6.61 -7.59 3.55
CA VAL A 86 -6.19 -6.48 2.68
C VAL A 86 -7.14 -6.39 1.49
N ILE A 87 -7.80 -5.24 1.37
CA ILE A 87 -8.80 -4.97 0.35
C ILE A 87 -8.33 -3.80 -0.51
N MET A 88 -8.35 -3.96 -1.82
CA MET A 88 -8.01 -2.92 -2.80
C MET A 88 -9.14 -2.82 -3.82
N LYS A 89 -9.94 -1.76 -3.74
CA LYS A 89 -11.15 -1.63 -4.57
C LYS A 89 -11.22 -0.32 -5.31
N ASN A 90 -11.68 -0.37 -6.57
CA ASN A 90 -12.06 0.83 -7.32
C ASN A 90 -10.97 1.90 -7.42
N ASN A 91 -9.69 1.53 -7.29
CA ASN A 91 -8.57 2.46 -7.42
C ASN A 91 -8.24 2.67 -8.90
N ARG A 92 -7.79 3.87 -9.23
CA ARG A 92 -7.24 4.21 -10.55
C ARG A 92 -5.75 4.43 -10.40
N VAL A 93 -4.96 3.59 -11.06
CA VAL A 93 -3.50 3.66 -11.03
C VAL A 93 -3.01 3.82 -12.45
N TYR A 94 -2.25 4.89 -12.72
CA TYR A 94 -1.75 5.15 -14.06
C TYR A 94 -0.35 5.76 -14.10
N ASP A 95 0.36 5.47 -15.19
CA ASP A 95 1.71 5.94 -15.50
C ASP A 95 2.76 5.56 -14.43
N THR A 96 2.58 4.44 -13.74
CA THR A 96 3.57 3.95 -12.76
C THR A 96 4.77 3.33 -13.46
N ARG A 97 5.97 3.52 -12.91
CA ARG A 97 7.20 3.01 -13.56
C ARG A 97 7.32 1.48 -13.55
N PHE A 98 6.83 0.82 -12.50
CA PHE A 98 6.95 -0.64 -12.34
C PHE A 98 5.58 -1.30 -12.37
N MET A 99 4.99 -1.63 -11.21
CA MET A 99 3.69 -2.30 -11.15
C MET A 99 2.58 -1.33 -10.78
N GLY A 100 1.38 -1.50 -11.33
CA GLY A 100 0.23 -0.72 -10.84
C GLY A 100 -0.12 -1.09 -9.40
N ILE A 101 -0.29 -2.39 -9.14
CA ILE A 101 -0.58 -2.93 -7.82
C ILE A 101 0.38 -4.09 -7.56
N GLU A 102 1.11 -4.03 -6.45
CA GLU A 102 2.08 -5.03 -6.01
C GLU A 102 1.65 -5.58 -4.64
N ILE A 103 1.45 -6.90 -4.57
CA ILE A 103 0.95 -7.59 -3.38
C ILE A 103 1.93 -8.69 -3.01
N ASP A 104 2.64 -8.48 -1.91
CA ASP A 104 3.52 -9.46 -1.29
C ASP A 104 3.09 -9.72 0.16
N GLN A 105 3.27 -10.95 0.61
CA GLN A 105 2.95 -11.42 1.96
C GLN A 105 1.51 -11.13 2.43
N VAL A 106 0.53 -11.38 1.57
CA VAL A 106 -0.91 -11.27 1.88
C VAL A 106 -1.58 -12.64 1.70
N VAL A 107 -2.62 -12.92 2.49
CA VAL A 107 -3.50 -14.07 2.33
C VAL A 107 -4.94 -13.60 2.13
N GLY A 108 -5.62 -14.14 1.12
CA GLY A 108 -7.02 -13.80 0.83
C GLY A 108 -7.24 -12.33 0.45
N ALA A 109 -6.29 -11.73 -0.28
CA ALA A 109 -6.44 -10.35 -0.77
C ALA A 109 -7.69 -10.22 -1.67
N VAL A 110 -8.43 -9.12 -1.51
CA VAL A 110 -9.53 -8.77 -2.42
C VAL A 110 -9.08 -7.62 -3.31
N VAL A 111 -8.93 -7.87 -4.61
CA VAL A 111 -8.52 -6.87 -5.61
C VAL A 111 -9.62 -6.77 -6.67
N GLU A 112 -10.46 -5.75 -6.59
CA GLU A 112 -11.71 -5.70 -7.36
C GLU A 112 -11.96 -4.30 -7.94
N GLY A 113 -12.39 -4.22 -9.21
CA GLY A 113 -12.79 -2.95 -9.83
C GLY A 113 -11.68 -1.92 -10.02
N ASN A 114 -10.40 -2.30 -9.85
CA ASN A 114 -9.28 -1.38 -10.05
C ASN A 114 -8.98 -1.20 -11.55
N THR A 115 -8.63 0.01 -11.95
CA THR A 115 -8.09 0.33 -13.27
C THR A 115 -6.59 0.55 -13.16
N VAL A 116 -5.81 -0.19 -13.95
CA VAL A 116 -4.35 -0.10 -14.01
C VAL A 116 -3.95 0.07 -15.47
N THR A 117 -3.33 1.21 -15.82
CA THR A 117 -2.97 1.56 -17.20
C THR A 117 -1.63 2.26 -17.31
#